data_AF-A0A3B8UBI7-F1
#
_entry.id   AF-A0A3B8UBI7-F1
#
_cell.length_a   1.000
_cell.length_b   1.000
_cell.length_c   1.000
_cell.angle_alpha   90.00
_cell.angle_beta   90.00
_cell.angle_gamma   90.00
#
_symmetry.space_group_name_H-M   'P 1'
#
loop_
_entity.id
_entity.type
_entity.pdbx_description
1 polymer ?
#
loop_
_entity_poly.entity_id
_entity_poly.type
_entity_poly.pdbx_seq_one_letter_code
_entity_poly.pdbx_strand_id
1 'polypeptide(L)' 'MTEGEWLIDGADFAACTFRYSYRGTLADGRLLSGGGQGINLFRRTEGRWRLTFEQLTPDTRTAAA' A
#
# COMPACT_ATOMS: atom_id res chain seq x y z
N MET A 1 -0.70 -9.68 8.08
CA MET A 1 -0.39 -9.06 6.78
C MET A 1 0.57 -9.99 6.08
N THR A 2 0.33 -10.34 4.82
CA THR A 2 1.34 -11.09 4.05
C THR A 2 2.54 -10.17 3.81
N GLU A 3 3.73 -10.73 3.83
CA GLU A 3 4.92 -9.99 3.41
C GLU A 3 4.75 -9.51 1.97
N GLY A 4 5.28 -8.33 1.67
CA GLY A 4 5.24 -7.78 0.32
C GLY A 4 6.14 -8.59 -0.62
N GLU A 5 5.81 -8.59 -1.91
CA GLU A 5 6.58 -9.24 -2.96
C GLU A 5 7.34 -8.17 -3.74
N TRP A 6 8.65 -8.33 -3.88
CA TRP A 6 9.46 -7.48 -4.75
C TRP A 6 9.29 -7.89 -6.20
N LEU A 7 8.79 -6.98 -7.03
CA LEU A 7 8.69 -7.15 -8.48
C LEU A 7 9.98 -6.71 -9.19
N ILE A 8 10.61 -5.66 -8.66
CA ILE A 8 11.85 -5.07 -9.16
C ILE A 8 12.71 -4.73 -7.94
N ASP A 9 13.96 -5.19 -7.95
CA ASP A 9 15.00 -4.82 -6.98
C ASP A 9 16.26 -4.42 -7.75
N GLY A 10 16.27 -3.18 -8.24
CA GLY A 10 17.37 -2.59 -9.00
C GLY A 10 18.16 -1.59 -8.16
N ALA A 11 19.33 -1.19 -8.66
CA ALA A 11 20.24 -0.29 -7.95
C ALA A 11 19.61 1.09 -7.60
N ASP A 12 18.79 1.62 -8.50
CA ASP A 12 18.18 2.96 -8.37
C ASP A 12 16.65 2.98 -8.47
N PHE A 13 16.02 1.84 -8.76
CA PHE A 13 14.58 1.69 -8.84
C PHE A 13 14.15 0.37 -8.23
N ALA A 14 13.07 0.38 -7.47
CA ALA A 14 12.47 -0.83 -6.90
C ALA A 14 10.95 -0.74 -6.97
N ALA A 15 10.28 -1.88 -7.06
CA ALA A 15 8.83 -1.97 -7.02
C ALA A 15 8.41 -3.18 -6.20
N CYS A 16 7.39 -3.02 -5.37
CA CYS A 16 6.81 -4.12 -4.61
C CYS A 16 5.28 -4.08 -4.61
N THR A 17 4.68 -5.25 -4.53
CA THR A 17 3.25 -5.41 -4.22
C THR A 17 3.09 -5.80 -2.77
N PHE A 18 1.98 -5.43 -2.17
CA PHE A 18 1.69 -5.74 -0.77
C PHE A 18 0.19 -5.80 -0.52
N ARG A 19 -0.19 -6.40 0.63
CA ARG A 19 -1.56 -6.30 1.15
C ARG A 19 -1.58 -5.32 2.31
N TYR A 20 -2.56 -4.43 2.32
CA TYR A 20 -2.76 -3.47 3.40
C TYR A 20 -4.08 -3.69 4.12
N SER A 21 -4.14 -3.23 5.36
CA SER A 21 -5.34 -3.14 6.17
C SER A 21 -5.31 -1.85 6.96
N TYR A 22 -6.46 -1.21 7.15
CA TYR A 22 -6.60 -0.02 7.98
C TYR A 22 -7.76 -0.18 8.96
N ARG A 23 -7.64 0.52 10.09
CA ARG A 23 -8.70 0.69 11.08
C ARG A 23 -8.62 2.10 11.64
N GLY A 24 -9.77 2.74 11.78
CA GLY A 24 -9.86 4.09 12.32
C GLY A 24 -11.26 4.41 12.83
N THR A 25 -11.41 5.64 13.28
CA THR A 25 -12.68 6.19 13.74
C THR A 25 -12.99 7.40 12.87
N LEU A 26 -14.20 7.46 12.32
CA LEU A 26 -14.71 8.63 11.60
C LEU A 26 -14.97 9.78 12.59
N ALA A 27 -15.09 11.01 12.07
CA ALA A 27 -15.35 12.19 12.90
C ALA A 27 -16.66 12.09 13.72
N ASP A 28 -17.63 11.29 13.26
CA ASP A 28 -18.89 11.02 13.96
C ASP A 28 -18.81 9.88 14.99
N GLY A 29 -17.61 9.35 15.24
CA GLY A 29 -17.38 8.27 16.19
C GLY A 29 -17.59 6.86 15.64
N ARG A 30 -18.08 6.69 14.41
CA ARG A 30 -18.21 5.36 13.80
C ARG A 30 -16.85 4.74 13.52
N LEU A 31 -16.73 3.44 13.77
CA LEU A 31 -15.54 2.67 13.41
C LEU A 31 -15.53 2.41 11.89
N LEU A 32 -14.36 2.58 11.29
CA LEU A 32 -14.10 2.23 9.90
C LEU A 32 -12.94 1.24 9.86
N SER A 33 -13.08 0.17 9.08
CA SER A 33 -11.99 -0.74 8.77
C SER A 33 -12.10 -1.20 7.33
N GLY A 34 -10.95 -1.51 6.74
CA GLY A 34 -10.88 -2.06 5.40
C GLY A 34 -9.48 -2.49 5.05
N GLY A 35 -9.25 -2.77 3.78
CA GLY A 35 -7.96 -3.22 3.28
C GLY A 35 -7.97 -3.34 1.76
N GLY A 36 -6.90 -3.89 1.23
CA GLY A 36 -6.75 -4.06 -0.20
C GLY A 36 -5.34 -4.51 -0.58
N GLN A 37 -5.03 -4.28 -1.85
CA GLN A 37 -3.73 -4.54 -2.45
C GLN A 37 -3.09 -3.23 -2.87
N GLY A 38 -1.78 -3.13 -2.67
CA GLY A 38 -0.99 -1.96 -3.05
C GLY A 38 0.17 -2.33 -3.97
N ILE A 39 0.61 -1.36 -4.76
CA ILE A 39 1.90 -1.36 -5.43
C ILE A 39 2.62 -0.05 -5.12
N ASN A 40 3.88 -0.17 -4.72
CA ASN A 40 4.77 0.96 -4.46
C ASN A 40 5.93 0.94 -5.44
N LEU A 41 6.24 2.09 -6.02
CA LEU A 41 7.44 2.32 -6.83
C LEU A 41 8.36 3.28 -6.08
N PHE A 42 9.61 2.87 -5.96
CA PHE A 42 10.66 3.61 -5.31
C PHE A 42 11.71 4.03 -6.33
N ARG A 43 12.26 5.22 -6.11
CA ARG A 43 13.46 5.70 -6.80
C ARG A 43 14.52 6.06 -5.77
N ARG A 44 15.76 5.73 -6.07
CA ARG A 44 16.91 6.19 -5.31
C ARG A 44 17.36 7.55 -5.85
N THR A 45 17.33 8.56 -5.00
CA THR A 45 17.82 9.91 -5.32
C THR A 45 18.73 10.38 -4.19
N GLU A 46 19.90 10.91 -4.53
CA GLU A 46 20.90 11.38 -3.56
C GLU A 46 21.25 10.31 -2.50
N GLY A 47 21.35 9.06 -2.95
CA GLY A 47 21.66 7.91 -2.10
C GLY A 47 20.52 7.42 -1.20
N ARG A 48 19.33 8.04 -1.26
CA ARG A 48 18.16 7.70 -0.43
C ARG A 48 17.01 7.15 -1.27
N TRP A 49 16.34 6.14 -0.76
CA TRP A 49 15.11 5.63 -1.35
C TRP A 49 13.94 6.56 -1.04
N ARG A 50 13.14 6.86 -2.07
CA ARG A 50 11.94 7.66 -1.99
C ARG A 50 10.80 6.91 -2.66
N LEU A 51 9.63 6.86 -2.01
CA LEU A 51 8.39 6.44 -2.66
C LEU A 51 8.01 7.52 -3.67
N THR A 52 7.93 7.14 -4.94
CA THR A 52 7.59 8.07 -6.04
C THR A 52 6.19 7.85 -6.58
N PHE A 53 5.62 6.67 -6.38
CA PHE A 53 4.26 6.34 -6.79
C PHE A 53 3.69 5.23 -5.90
N GLU A 54 2.42 5.37 -5.57
CA GLU A 54 1.61 4.36 -4.89
C GLU A 54 0.27 4.23 -5.60
N GLN A 55 -0.18 2.99 -5.81
CA GLN A 55 -1.56 2.69 -6.16
C GLN A 55 -2.14 1.72 -5.15
N LEU A 56 -3.32 2.04 -4.63
CA LEU A 56 -4.07 1.20 -3.72
C LEU A 56 -5.39 0.78 -4.38
N THR A 57 -5.63 -0.52 -4.43
CA THR A 57 -6.88 -1.12 -4.89
C THR A 57 -7.61 -1.72 -3.69
N PRO A 58 -8.74 -1.14 -3.26
CA PRO A 58 -9.53 -1.69 -2.16
C PRO A 58 -10.04 -3.10 -2.46
N ASP A 59 -10.07 -3.96 -1.45
CA ASP A 59 -10.78 -5.23 -1.55
C ASP A 59 -12.29 -4.94 -1.62
N THR A 60 -12.92 -5.10 -2.79
CA THR A 60 -14.35 -4.79 -2.99
C THR A 60 -15.30 -5.81 -2.36
N ARG A 61 -14.79 -6.94 -1.87
CA ARG A 61 -15.60 -8.02 -1.28
C ARG A 61 -16.11 -7.74 0.14
N THR A 62 -15.84 -6.55 0.71
CA THR A 62 -16.28 -6.20 2.07
C THR A 62 -17.42 -5.16 2.10
N ALA A 63 -17.92 -4.69 0.96
CA ALA A 63 -19.15 -3.91 0.90
C ALA A 63 -20.38 -4.83 0.90
N ALA A 64 -20.55 -5.62 1.96
CA ALA A 64 -21.88 -6.13 2.29
C ALA A 64 -22.62 -4.97 2.99
N ALA A 65 -23.67 -4.49 2.32
CA ALA A 65 -24.62 -3.51 2.86
C ALA A 65 -25.44 -4.10 4.01
#